data_AF-A0A520STH7-F1
#
_entry.id   AF-A0A520STH7-F1
#
_cell.length_a   1.000
_cell.length_b   1.000
_cell.length_c   1.000
_cell.angle_alpha   90.00
_cell.angle_beta   90.00
_cell.angle_gamma   90.00
#
_symmetry.space_group_name_H-M   'P 1'
#
loop_
_entity.id
_entity.type
_entity.pdbx_description
1 polymer ?
#
loop_
_entity_poly.entity_id
_entity_poly.type
_entity_poly.pdbx_seq_one_letter_code
_entity_poly.pdbx_strand_id
1 'polypeptide(L)' 'MIKKIQRHLKDANKGYFEHQRFAFKASLNCLISAFTALVHGICPAFFEYNTSTNIKKMHNDMQPIYKMRENKNNN' A
#
# COMPACT_ATOMS: atom_id res chain seq x y z
N MET A 1 5.36 -21.18 -11.02
CA MET A 1 5.06 -19.72 -10.97
C MET A 1 3.56 -19.43 -10.89
N ILE A 2 2.75 -19.91 -11.84
CA ILE A 2 1.28 -19.69 -11.87
C ILE A 2 0.58 -20.15 -10.58
N LYS A 3 0.86 -21.37 -10.09
CA LYS A 3 0.29 -21.89 -8.83
C LYS A 3 0.60 -20.99 -7.61
N LYS A 4 1.77 -20.35 -7.59
CA LYS A 4 2.16 -19.42 -6.51
C LYS A 4 1.33 -18.14 -6.56
N ILE A 5 1.10 -17.61 -7.77
CA ILE A 5 0.24 -16.43 -8.00
C ILE A 5 -1.19 -16.76 -7.56
N GLN A 6 -1.74 -17.89 -8.01
CA GLN A 6 -3.10 -18.31 -7.64
C GLN A 6 -3.26 -18.47 -6.13
N ARG A 7 -2.30 -19.12 -5.46
CA ARG A 7 -2.31 -19.26 -4.00
C ARG A 7 -2.25 -17.90 -3.31
N HIS A 8 -1.38 -16.99 -3.75
CA HIS A 8 -1.28 -15.64 -3.18
C HIS A 8 -2.57 -14.83 -3.33
N LEU A 9 -3.20 -14.89 -4.51
CA LEU A 9 -4.49 -14.23 -4.76
C LEU A 9 -5.61 -14.81 -3.89
N LYS A 10 -5.65 -16.15 -3.75
CA LYS A 10 -6.60 -16.85 -2.87
C LYS A 10 -6.39 -16.46 -1.41
N ASP A 11 -5.15 -16.51 -0.93
CA ASP A 11 -4.81 -16.14 0.44
C ASP A 11 -5.22 -14.68 0.71
N ALA A 12 -5.00 -13.78 -0.27
CA ALA A 12 -5.35 -12.36 -0.17
C ALA A 12 -6.84 -12.06 -0.43
N ASN A 13 -7.66 -13.07 -0.71
CA ASN A 13 -9.07 -12.95 -1.09
C ASN A 13 -9.31 -11.86 -2.15
N LYS A 14 -8.49 -11.85 -3.22
CA LYS A 14 -8.55 -10.85 -4.31
C LYS A 14 -8.45 -11.52 -5.67
N GLY A 15 -9.18 -10.99 -6.64
CA GLY A 15 -8.94 -11.27 -8.06
C GLY A 15 -7.61 -10.67 -8.55
N TYR A 16 -7.12 -11.14 -9.71
CA TYR A 16 -5.84 -10.67 -10.27
C TYR A 16 -5.84 -9.15 -10.50
N PHE A 17 -6.86 -8.62 -11.18
CA PHE A 17 -6.97 -7.20 -11.48
C PHE A 17 -7.20 -6.34 -10.24
N GLU A 18 -7.91 -6.84 -9.23
CA GLU A 18 -8.08 -6.14 -7.96
C GLU A 18 -6.76 -6.04 -7.19
N HIS A 19 -6.00 -7.14 -7.15
CA HIS A 19 -4.68 -7.17 -6.55
C HIS A 19 -3.72 -6.23 -7.28
N GLN A 20 -3.72 -6.28 -8.61
CA GLN A 20 -2.93 -5.39 -9.46
C GLN A 20 -3.28 -3.91 -9.22
N ARG A 21 -4.57 -3.55 -9.28
CA ARG A 21 -5.03 -2.17 -9.05
C ARG A 21 -4.64 -1.67 -7.67
N PHE A 22 -4.79 -2.50 -6.64
CA PHE A 22 -4.36 -2.16 -5.29
C PHE A 22 -2.85 -1.91 -5.23
N ALA A 23 -2.04 -2.79 -5.80
CA ALA A 23 -0.58 -2.65 -5.81
C ALA A 23 -0.12 -1.40 -6.56
N PHE A 24 -0.70 -1.12 -7.74
CA PHE A 24 -0.40 0.11 -8.50
C PHE A 24 -0.80 1.37 -7.74
N LYS A 25 -1.99 1.40 -7.13
CA LYS A 25 -2.43 2.53 -6.29
C LYS A 25 -1.46 2.76 -5.12
N ALA A 26 -1.07 1.69 -4.43
CA ALA A 26 -0.10 1.77 -3.33
C ALA A 26 1.26 2.30 -3.82
N SER A 27 1.76 1.81 -4.96
CA SER A 27 3.01 2.28 -5.56
C SER A 27 2.99 3.76 -5.90
N LEU A 28 1.92 4.25 -6.55
CA LEU A 28 1.76 5.67 -6.87
C LEU A 28 1.69 6.53 -5.60
N ASN A 29 0.95 6.08 -4.58
CA ASN A 29 0.89 6.81 -3.31
C ASN A 29 2.26 6.87 -2.62
N CYS A 30 3.05 5.79 -2.65
CA CYS A 30 4.43 5.80 -2.16
C CYS A 30 5.27 6.84 -2.91
N LEU A 31 5.21 6.85 -4.24
CA LEU A 31 5.98 7.76 -5.07
C LEU A 31 5.60 9.23 -4.82
N ILE A 32 4.31 9.52 -4.75
CA ILE A 32 3.81 10.87 -4.43
C ILE A 32 4.23 11.28 -3.01
N SER A 33 4.15 10.37 -2.04
CA SER A 33 4.57 10.67 -0.66
C SER A 33 6.06 10.93 -0.57
N ALA A 34 6.89 10.16 -1.27
CA ALA A 34 8.33 10.39 -1.34
C ALA A 34 8.66 11.74 -1.98
N PHE A 35 8.00 12.06 -3.11
CA PHE A 35 8.18 13.33 -3.80
C PHE A 35 7.77 14.53 -2.93
N THR A 36 6.60 14.48 -2.30
CA THR A 36 6.12 15.56 -1.43
C THR A 36 6.99 15.73 -0.19
N ALA A 37 7.47 14.64 0.41
CA ALA A 37 8.43 14.69 1.52
C ALA A 37 9.76 15.34 1.11
N LEU A 38 10.26 15.01 -0.09
CA LEU A 38 11.49 15.58 -0.62
C LEU A 38 11.34 17.10 -0.84
N VAL A 39 10.26 17.54 -1.48
CA VAL A 39 10.00 18.98 -1.68
C VAL A 39 9.81 19.70 -0.35
N HIS A 40 9.08 19.12 0.61
CA HIS A 40 8.92 19.67 1.95
C HIS A 40 10.27 19.79 2.69
N GLY A 41 11.16 18.81 2.53
CA GLY A 41 12.51 18.86 3.11
C GLY A 41 13.39 19.98 2.52
N ILE A 42 13.16 20.37 1.27
CA ILE A 42 13.83 21.51 0.62
C ILE A 42 13.19 22.83 1.05
N CYS A 43 11.86 22.89 1.09
CA CYS A 43 11.09 24.06 1.50
C CYS A 43 9.90 23.63 2.37
N PRO A 44 9.95 23.85 3.70
CA PRO A 44 8.92 23.39 4.62
C PRO A 44 7.53 23.97 4.36
N ALA A 45 7.42 25.12 3.70
CA ALA A 45 6.13 25.74 3.36
C ALA A 45 5.33 24.95 2.30
N PHE A 46 5.96 24.00 1.60
CA PHE A 46 5.27 23.16 0.63
C PHE A 46 4.88 21.80 1.25
N PHE A 47 3.68 21.34 0.93
CA PHE A 47 3.19 19.99 1.24
C PHE A 47 3.24 19.59 2.73
N GLU A 48 3.06 20.56 3.63
CA GLU A 48 3.22 20.44 5.10
C GLU A 48 2.66 19.14 5.71
N TYR A 49 1.47 18.70 5.28
CA TYR A 49 0.79 17.51 5.82
C TYR A 49 0.53 16.41 4.79
N ASN A 50 1.00 16.56 3.55
CA ASN A 50 0.64 15.64 2.47
C ASN A 50 1.25 14.24 2.69
N THR A 51 2.53 14.19 3.04
CA THR A 51 3.24 12.92 3.28
C THR A 51 2.60 12.15 4.42
N SER A 52 2.38 12.80 5.57
CA SER A 52 1.80 12.15 6.76
C SER A 52 0.36 11.69 6.50
N THR A 53 -0.46 12.50 5.82
CA THR A 53 -1.82 12.14 5.43
C THR A 53 -1.84 10.94 4.50
N ASN A 54 -0.96 10.91 3.49
CA ASN A 54 -0.88 9.81 2.54
C ASN A 54 -0.41 8.51 3.18
N ILE A 55 0.60 8.57 4.05
CA ILE A 55 1.08 7.39 4.79
C ILE A 55 -0.03 6.83 5.69
N LYS A 56 -0.76 7.68 6.43
CA LYS A 56 -1.88 7.24 7.26
C LYS A 56 -2.98 6.57 6.42
N LYS A 57 -3.32 7.15 5.26
CA LYS A 57 -4.29 6.57 4.33
C LYS A 57 -3.84 5.22 3.80
N MET A 58 -2.57 5.09 3.38
CA MET A 58 -2.01 3.81 2.94
C MET A 58 -2.01 2.76 4.03
N HIS A 59 -1.63 3.13 5.26
CA HIS A 59 -1.66 2.24 6.41
C HIS A 59 -3.07 1.67 6.64
N ASN A 60 -4.09 2.54 6.58
CA ASN A 60 -5.49 2.13 6.68
C ASN A 60 -5.90 1.21 5.52
N ASP A 61 -5.53 1.55 4.28
CA ASP A 61 -5.79 0.72 3.09
C ASP A 61 -5.13 -0.68 3.20
N MET A 62 -4.03 -0.82 3.95
CA MET A 62 -3.32 -2.09 4.17
C MET A 62 -3.87 -2.93 5.33
N GLN A 63 -4.74 -2.39 6.19
CA GLN A 63 -5.31 -3.12 7.35
C GLN A 63 -5.91 -4.50 7.00
N PRO A 64 -6.68 -4.67 5.90
CA PRO A 64 -7.20 -5.99 5.53
C PRO A 64 -6.08 -7.01 5.24
N ILE A 65 -4.95 -6.55 4.70
CA ILE A 65 -3.79 -7.40 4.35
C ILE A 65 -3.05 -7.82 5.63
N TYR A 66 -2.91 -6.93 6.61
CA TYR A 66 -2.32 -7.30 7.90
C TYR A 66 -3.14 -8.37 8.60
N LYS A 67 -4.47 -8.21 8.70
CA LYS A 67 -5.37 -9.21 9.26
C LYS A 67 -5.27 -10.56 8.55
N MET A 68 -5.21 -10.55 7.22
CA MET A 68 -5.01 -11.74 6.41
C MET A 68 -3.67 -12.44 6.71
N ARG A 69 -2.59 -11.69 6.87
CA ARG A 69 -1.27 -12.26 7.23
C ARG A 69 -1.25 -12.82 8.65
N GLU A 70 -1.87 -12.14 9.62
CA GLU A 70 -1.99 -12.62 11.00
C GLU A 70 -2.75 -13.95 11.05
N ASN A 71 -3.92 -14.03 10.41
CA ASN A 71 -4.72 -15.26 10.35
C ASN A 71 -3.96 -16.42 9.70
N LYS A 72 -3.09 -16.14 8.73
CA LYS A 72 -2.25 -17.15 8.08
C LYS A 72 -1.11 -17.65 8.97
N ASN A 73 -0.58 -16.81 9.86
CA ASN A 73 0.51 -17.20 10.76
C ASN A 73 0.01 -17.94 12.00
N ASN A 74 -1.28 -17.79 12.34
CA ASN A 74 -1.92 -18.43 13.49
C ASN A 74 -2.57 -19.79 13.17
N ASN A 75 -2.51 -20.25 11.91
CA ASN A 75 -3.01 -21.53 11.40
C ASN A 75 -1.85 -22.38 10.86
#